data_AF-A0A9X3L0A7-F1
#
_entry.id   AF-A0A9X3L0A7-F1
#
_cell.length_a   1.000
_cell.length_b   1.000
_cell.length_c   1.000
_cell.angle_alpha   90.00
_cell.angle_beta   90.00
_cell.angle_gamma   90.00
#
_symmetry.space_group_name_H-M   'P 1'
#
loop_
_entity.id
_entity.type
_entity.pdbx_description
1 polymer ?
#
loop_
_entity_poly.entity_id
_entity_poly.type
_entity_poly.pdbx_seq_one_letter_code
_entity_poly.pdbx_strand_id
1 'polypeptide(L)'
;MTTISSYTPPLVIAPQAPATGVSRVTTVNRSPDIPASTSVTLGQPANVLTYSPESVAAGQVQEPDALSSLMSDNVRAASLTGQFKGLAAALLGRMQNDGGNYTLTIPSARAAAPVDGIAAPQGAAVADNSVALRITTASGAKVTVTLESNEKGLGVQIDVGDAKLTEEERSAIAGLSKSFQDAVDGLASVPPKLALGALAKFNTSVLSSVSLEATVGAEGPDRVSFNFQADAGQRSLTVKTVAGSAQINVDASQPSQFGSAQQQTTAINNYLSKFDSAQKRGEGDATLMALFKSGFADLHKSYGDWAPQGTATTRLGMPAEVHRTMLSGLADFSASINQAPVASNPLQPREFDTFSYETSQNTTSSGRPQLDLAITQQQQSSLNASFHRALSPDQKLNLTKDPESQNYAFHQIRDDYSNRTDIAYEDGELAKASFTESSTMSTLVSKFVKGKLVDQSRITPTTQTRTQDLMGLLRAADLTSHRDDTRTPRDQVEAALIRKQEDLAQAVARLRG
;
A
#
# COMPACT_ATOMS: atom_id res chain seq x y z
N MET A 1 -7.38 43.20 -22.33
CA MET A 1 -8.56 43.75 -23.03
C MET A 1 -9.34 42.62 -23.68
N THR A 2 -10.61 42.85 -23.96
CA THR A 2 -11.59 41.88 -24.47
C THR A 2 -11.39 41.58 -25.96
N THR A 3 -11.64 40.33 -26.38
CA THR A 3 -12.59 40.05 -27.49
C THR A 3 -13.06 38.59 -27.45
N ILE A 4 -14.28 38.36 -27.93
CA ILE A 4 -14.96 37.06 -28.00
C ILE A 4 -15.51 36.93 -29.44
N SER A 5 -15.47 35.75 -30.04
CA SER A 5 -16.40 35.39 -31.13
C SER A 5 -16.52 33.87 -31.29
N SER A 6 -17.70 33.46 -31.75
CA SER A 6 -18.17 32.08 -31.85
C SER A 6 -18.83 31.86 -33.21
N TYR A 7 -18.73 30.69 -33.83
CA TYR A 7 -19.71 30.25 -34.84
C TYR A 7 -19.77 28.73 -35.01
N THR A 8 -20.93 28.25 -35.50
CA THR A 8 -21.30 26.85 -35.83
C THR A 8 -22.40 26.88 -36.90
N PRO A 9 -22.88 25.75 -37.45
CA PRO A 9 -22.19 24.57 -37.99
C PRO A 9 -22.42 24.52 -39.53
N PRO A 10 -22.48 23.33 -40.16
CA PRO A 10 -23.63 23.09 -41.05
C PRO A 10 -24.27 21.68 -40.93
N LEU A 11 -25.52 21.58 -41.41
CA LEU A 11 -26.23 20.34 -41.76
C LEU A 11 -25.75 19.84 -43.16
N VAL A 12 -26.14 18.71 -43.77
CA VAL A 12 -27.17 17.65 -43.53
C VAL A 12 -26.48 16.26 -43.79
N ILE A 13 -27.05 15.10 -44.17
CA ILE A 13 -28.35 14.61 -44.72
C ILE A 13 -28.71 13.26 -44.06
N ALA A 14 -30.00 13.01 -43.85
CA ALA A 14 -30.64 11.69 -43.71
C ALA A 14 -31.81 11.64 -44.71
N PRO A 15 -32.28 10.48 -45.25
CA PRO A 15 -32.53 9.23 -44.50
C PRO A 15 -32.26 7.90 -45.28
N GLN A 16 -32.49 6.74 -44.63
CA GLN A 16 -33.48 5.76 -45.12
C GLN A 16 -33.73 4.57 -44.15
N ALA A 17 -35.01 4.22 -44.05
CA ALA A 17 -35.62 2.95 -43.61
C ALA A 17 -36.84 2.75 -44.56
N PRO A 18 -37.41 1.55 -44.80
CA PRO A 18 -37.76 0.57 -43.75
C PRO A 18 -37.67 -0.93 -44.15
N ALA A 19 -37.96 -1.81 -43.18
CA ALA A 19 -38.61 -3.10 -43.44
C ALA A 19 -39.49 -3.47 -42.23
N THR A 20 -40.73 -3.91 -42.48
CA THR A 20 -41.70 -4.31 -41.45
C THR A 20 -41.92 -5.83 -41.46
N GLY A 21 -42.21 -6.40 -40.29
CA GLY A 21 -42.58 -7.81 -40.11
C GLY A 21 -43.68 -7.93 -39.05
N VAL A 22 -44.64 -8.85 -39.24
CA VAL A 22 -45.99 -8.70 -38.64
C VAL A 22 -46.29 -9.76 -37.57
N SER A 23 -47.17 -9.36 -36.64
CA SER A 23 -47.66 -10.01 -35.43
C SER A 23 -48.04 -11.50 -35.48
N ARG A 24 -48.05 -12.12 -34.29
CA ARG A 24 -49.22 -12.92 -33.87
C ARG A 24 -49.53 -12.72 -32.38
N VAL A 25 -50.83 -12.62 -32.07
CA VAL A 25 -51.38 -12.55 -30.71
C VAL A 25 -52.45 -13.64 -30.56
N THR A 26 -52.52 -14.30 -29.41
CA THR A 26 -53.71 -15.05 -28.97
C THR A 26 -53.78 -15.16 -27.45
N THR A 27 -54.87 -14.61 -26.88
CA THR A 27 -55.64 -15.07 -25.69
C THR A 27 -54.86 -15.71 -24.52
N VAL A 28 -54.71 -15.05 -23.37
CA VAL A 28 -55.74 -14.81 -22.33
C VAL A 28 -56.20 -16.07 -21.60
N ASN A 29 -55.97 -16.10 -20.28
CA ASN A 29 -56.93 -16.67 -19.31
C ASN A 29 -56.98 -15.78 -18.05
N ARG A 30 -58.00 -15.94 -17.20
CA ARG A 30 -58.54 -14.88 -16.32
C ARG A 30 -58.36 -15.16 -14.82
N SER A 31 -58.21 -14.08 -14.04
CA SER A 31 -58.23 -14.09 -12.57
C SER A 31 -59.62 -14.39 -11.99
N PRO A 32 -59.70 -14.67 -10.67
CA PRO A 32 -60.74 -14.19 -9.78
C PRO A 32 -60.24 -13.01 -8.90
N ASP A 33 -61.18 -12.22 -8.38
CA ASP A 33 -60.91 -10.92 -7.74
C ASP A 33 -60.72 -10.95 -6.20
N ILE A 34 -59.96 -9.95 -5.77
CA ILE A 34 -59.98 -9.12 -4.54
C ILE A 34 -61.21 -9.21 -3.61
N PRO A 35 -61.06 -8.75 -2.34
CA PRO A 35 -61.68 -7.44 -2.03
C PRO A 35 -60.68 -6.42 -1.48
N ALA A 36 -60.91 -5.14 -1.77
CA ALA A 36 -60.01 -4.04 -1.47
C ALA A 36 -60.34 -3.30 -0.15
N SER A 37 -59.35 -2.57 0.37
CA SER A 37 -59.54 -1.49 1.35
C SER A 37 -58.73 -0.27 0.92
N THR A 38 -59.41 0.86 0.72
CA THR A 38 -58.79 2.16 0.41
C THR A 38 -58.19 2.81 1.65
N SER A 39 -57.03 3.43 1.51
CA SER A 39 -56.57 4.52 2.38
C SER A 39 -56.24 5.75 1.52
N VAL A 40 -56.52 6.93 2.05
CA VAL A 40 -56.23 8.23 1.43
C VAL A 40 -55.66 9.15 2.51
N THR A 41 -54.46 9.66 2.30
CA THR A 41 -53.83 10.64 3.19
C THR A 41 -53.08 11.68 2.35
N LEU A 42 -53.15 12.94 2.75
CA LEU A 42 -52.52 14.07 2.04
C LEU A 42 -51.18 14.44 2.69
N GLY A 43 -50.20 14.82 1.85
CA GLY A 43 -49.22 15.86 2.20
C GLY A 43 -47.84 15.43 2.72
N GLN A 44 -46.82 15.69 1.89
CA GLN A 44 -45.40 15.88 2.23
C GLN A 44 -44.56 14.65 2.71
N PRO A 45 -43.20 14.71 2.64
CA PRO A 45 -42.40 13.53 2.32
C PRO A 45 -41.33 13.12 3.35
N ALA A 46 -40.91 11.85 3.29
CA ALA A 46 -39.58 11.37 3.71
C ALA A 46 -39.24 10.05 2.99
N ASN A 47 -37.95 9.78 2.76
CA ASN A 47 -37.50 8.45 2.31
C ASN A 47 -37.57 7.45 3.48
N VAL A 48 -37.91 6.19 3.18
CA VAL A 48 -37.92 5.11 4.17
C VAL A 48 -36.51 4.54 4.36
N LEU A 49 -35.94 4.73 5.54
CA LEU A 49 -34.77 3.97 6.00
C LEU A 49 -35.21 2.53 6.29
N THR A 50 -34.64 1.55 5.59
CA THR A 50 -34.97 0.13 5.81
C THR A 50 -34.10 -0.42 6.94
N TYR A 51 -34.61 -0.34 8.17
CA TYR A 51 -34.07 -1.06 9.32
C TYR A 51 -34.68 -2.47 9.37
N SER A 52 -33.85 -3.49 9.54
CA SER A 52 -34.26 -4.87 9.81
C SER A 52 -33.79 -5.34 11.21
N PRO A 53 -34.47 -4.92 12.30
CA PRO A 53 -34.15 -5.39 13.65
C PRO A 53 -34.92 -6.69 13.95
N GLU A 54 -34.22 -7.82 14.04
CA GLU A 54 -34.86 -9.07 14.46
C GLU A 54 -35.02 -9.10 15.99
N SER A 55 -36.24 -8.77 16.44
CA SER A 55 -36.77 -8.92 17.80
C SER A 55 -36.15 -8.07 18.94
N VAL A 56 -36.70 -6.86 19.14
CA VAL A 56 -36.86 -6.26 20.47
C VAL A 56 -38.27 -5.66 20.64
N ALA A 57 -38.80 -5.70 21.86
CA ALA A 57 -40.17 -5.27 22.16
C ALA A 57 -40.32 -3.74 22.17
N ALA A 58 -41.55 -3.26 21.92
CA ALA A 58 -41.86 -1.82 21.85
C ALA A 58 -41.53 -1.09 23.18
N GLY A 59 -40.80 0.03 23.11
CA GLY A 59 -40.47 0.78 24.32
C GLY A 59 -39.71 2.11 24.18
N GLN A 60 -38.94 2.35 23.11
CA GLN A 60 -38.31 3.66 22.86
C GLN A 60 -38.34 4.04 21.38
N VAL A 61 -38.53 5.34 21.12
CA VAL A 61 -38.18 5.95 19.83
C VAL A 61 -36.68 6.15 19.86
N GLN A 62 -35.95 5.22 19.24
CA GLN A 62 -34.50 5.31 19.15
C GLN A 62 -34.13 6.49 18.25
N GLU A 63 -33.28 7.40 18.76
CA GLU A 63 -32.75 8.50 17.95
C GLU A 63 -32.04 7.94 16.71
N PRO A 64 -32.01 8.69 15.58
CA PRO A 64 -31.26 8.26 14.40
C PRO A 64 -29.80 8.04 14.79
N ASP A 65 -29.35 6.78 14.67
CA ASP A 65 -27.99 6.35 15.01
C ASP A 65 -26.98 7.34 14.40
N ALA A 66 -25.98 7.77 15.17
CA ALA A 66 -24.99 8.76 14.73
C ALA A 66 -24.29 8.33 13.43
N LEU A 67 -24.13 7.02 13.22
CA LEU A 67 -23.63 6.44 11.97
C LEU A 67 -24.60 6.63 10.80
N SER A 68 -25.91 6.57 11.03
CA SER A 68 -26.96 6.81 10.03
C SER A 68 -27.02 8.29 9.62
N SER A 69 -26.85 9.22 10.57
CA SER A 69 -26.67 10.65 10.26
C SER A 69 -25.40 10.90 9.45
N LEU A 70 -24.28 10.31 9.85
CA LEU A 70 -22.99 10.46 9.16
C LEU A 70 -23.04 9.90 7.72
N MET A 71 -23.65 8.73 7.51
CA MET A 71 -23.88 8.19 6.18
C MET A 71 -24.84 9.05 5.34
N SER A 72 -25.84 9.69 5.96
CA SER A 72 -26.82 10.54 5.26
C SER A 72 -26.21 11.83 4.70
N ASP A 73 -25.16 12.35 5.36
CA ASP A 73 -24.35 13.45 4.82
C ASP A 73 -23.31 12.94 3.81
N ASN A 74 -22.60 11.85 4.15
CA ASN A 74 -21.54 11.31 3.30
C ASN A 74 -22.02 10.79 1.94
N VAL A 75 -23.22 10.21 1.83
CA VAL A 75 -23.78 9.74 0.54
C VAL A 75 -24.02 10.88 -0.46
N ARG A 76 -24.02 12.14 0.01
CA ARG A 76 -24.12 13.35 -0.84
C ARG A 76 -22.75 13.86 -1.31
N ALA A 77 -21.65 13.31 -0.81
CA ALA A 77 -20.31 13.78 -1.14
C ALA A 77 -19.89 13.38 -2.56
N ALA A 78 -19.22 14.33 -3.25
CA ALA A 78 -18.77 14.17 -4.62
C ALA A 78 -17.41 13.46 -4.77
N SER A 79 -16.70 13.19 -3.67
CA SER A 79 -15.42 12.47 -3.64
C SER A 79 -15.48 11.29 -2.67
N LEU A 80 -14.70 10.24 -2.96
CA LEU A 80 -14.61 9.05 -2.11
C LEU A 80 -14.17 9.39 -0.67
N THR A 81 -13.30 10.40 -0.51
CA THR A 81 -12.84 10.90 0.80
C THR A 81 -13.99 11.47 1.62
N GLY A 82 -14.96 12.11 0.99
CA GLY A 82 -16.18 12.58 1.65
C GLY A 82 -17.19 11.47 1.90
N GLN A 83 -17.24 10.45 1.03
CA GLN A 83 -18.16 9.31 1.16
C GLN A 83 -17.77 8.38 2.33
N PHE A 84 -16.47 8.18 2.57
CA PHE A 84 -15.99 7.35 3.69
C PHE A 84 -15.56 8.14 4.94
N LYS A 85 -15.71 9.47 4.94
CA LYS A 85 -15.28 10.37 6.03
C LYS A 85 -15.84 9.94 7.39
N GLY A 86 -14.96 9.50 8.30
CA GLY A 86 -15.33 9.10 9.66
C GLY A 86 -16.10 7.77 9.78
N LEU A 87 -16.52 7.13 8.69
CA LEU A 87 -17.31 5.89 8.74
C LEU A 87 -16.50 4.73 9.31
N ALA A 88 -15.26 4.54 8.86
CA ALA A 88 -14.41 3.44 9.31
C ALA A 88 -14.11 3.54 10.81
N ALA A 89 -13.92 4.76 11.33
CA ALA A 89 -13.77 5.02 12.76
C ALA A 89 -15.08 4.81 13.54
N ALA A 90 -16.21 5.32 13.05
CA ALA A 90 -17.51 5.19 13.74
C ALA A 90 -18.00 3.73 13.79
N LEU A 91 -17.78 2.98 12.71
CA LEU A 91 -18.17 1.58 12.56
C LEU A 91 -17.39 0.67 13.52
N LEU A 92 -16.04 0.78 13.58
CA LEU A 92 -15.25 0.07 14.60
C LEU A 92 -15.51 0.60 16.02
N GLY A 93 -15.81 1.89 16.19
CA GLY A 93 -16.13 2.48 17.48
C GLY A 93 -17.38 1.88 18.14
N ARG A 94 -18.34 1.39 17.33
CA ARG A 94 -19.52 0.65 17.80
C ARG A 94 -19.16 -0.51 18.72
N MET A 95 -18.06 -1.23 18.40
CA MET A 95 -17.60 -2.42 19.10
C MET A 95 -17.29 -2.20 20.59
N GLN A 96 -17.12 -0.95 21.06
CA GLN A 96 -16.98 -0.65 22.50
C GLN A 96 -18.27 -0.90 23.30
N ASN A 97 -19.44 -0.81 22.66
CA ASN A 97 -20.74 -0.86 23.34
C ASN A 97 -21.63 -2.00 22.81
N ASP A 98 -21.50 -2.32 21.52
CA ASP A 98 -22.23 -3.37 20.82
C ASP A 98 -21.26 -4.12 19.90
N GLY A 99 -20.93 -5.35 20.28
CA GLY A 99 -20.05 -6.24 19.54
C GLY A 99 -20.78 -7.24 18.65
N GLY A 100 -22.04 -6.98 18.29
CA GLY A 100 -22.85 -7.83 17.41
C GLY A 100 -22.69 -7.53 15.92
N ASN A 101 -23.45 -8.26 15.11
CA ASN A 101 -23.54 -8.02 13.67
C ASN A 101 -24.31 -6.71 13.39
N TYR A 102 -23.86 -5.94 12.40
CA TYR A 102 -24.47 -4.67 12.01
C TYR A 102 -24.51 -4.53 10.50
N THR A 103 -25.55 -3.91 9.95
CA THR A 103 -25.62 -3.56 8.53
C THR A 103 -26.48 -2.32 8.34
N LEU A 104 -26.00 -1.36 7.54
CA LEU A 104 -26.79 -0.21 7.11
C LEU A 104 -26.43 0.14 5.66
N THR A 105 -27.44 0.53 4.88
CA THR A 105 -27.26 1.00 3.51
C THR A 105 -28.13 2.23 3.29
N ILE A 106 -27.55 3.30 2.76
CA ILE A 106 -28.27 4.51 2.37
C ILE A 106 -28.21 4.64 0.85
N PRO A 107 -29.36 4.60 0.14
CA PRO A 107 -29.38 4.61 -1.31
C PRO A 107 -28.91 5.95 -1.87
N SER A 108 -28.26 5.94 -3.03
CA SER A 108 -27.80 7.18 -3.66
C SER A 108 -29.00 8.00 -4.16
N ALA A 109 -28.98 9.31 -3.95
CA ALA A 109 -30.03 10.20 -4.50
C ALA A 109 -30.02 10.26 -6.04
N ARG A 110 -28.99 9.69 -6.70
CA ARG A 110 -28.90 9.50 -8.15
C ARG A 110 -29.57 8.21 -8.64
N ALA A 111 -29.81 7.24 -7.76
CA ALA A 111 -30.57 6.02 -8.05
C ALA A 111 -32.10 6.22 -7.98
N ALA A 112 -32.57 7.45 -7.70
CA ALA A 112 -33.97 7.81 -7.84
C ALA A 112 -34.41 7.68 -9.31
N ALA A 113 -35.50 6.95 -9.55
CA ALA A 113 -36.04 6.78 -10.90
C ALA A 113 -36.39 8.14 -11.55
N PRO A 114 -36.22 8.28 -12.88
CA PRO A 114 -36.49 9.54 -13.57
C PRO A 114 -37.97 9.93 -13.41
N VAL A 115 -38.21 11.08 -12.78
CA VAL A 115 -39.54 11.70 -12.71
C VAL A 115 -39.87 12.28 -14.09
N ASP A 116 -41.12 12.15 -14.52
CA ASP A 116 -41.56 12.33 -15.91
C ASP A 116 -40.89 13.48 -16.68
N GLY A 117 -40.27 13.14 -17.81
CA GLY A 117 -39.76 14.08 -18.80
C GLY A 117 -38.39 14.72 -18.50
N ILE A 118 -37.85 14.61 -17.29
CA ILE A 118 -36.51 15.15 -16.97
C ILE A 118 -35.48 14.03 -17.01
N ALA A 119 -34.65 14.01 -18.05
CA ALA A 119 -33.47 13.17 -18.08
C ALA A 119 -32.53 13.55 -16.93
N ALA A 120 -32.25 12.62 -16.03
CA ALA A 120 -31.25 12.81 -14.98
C ALA A 120 -29.91 13.20 -15.63
N PRO A 121 -29.18 14.21 -15.12
CA PRO A 121 -27.90 14.60 -15.68
C PRO A 121 -26.95 13.40 -15.61
N GLN A 122 -26.36 13.03 -16.75
CA GLN A 122 -25.36 11.98 -16.84
C GLN A 122 -24.10 12.41 -16.08
N GLY A 123 -24.08 12.12 -14.78
CA GLY A 123 -22.87 12.22 -13.96
C GLY A 123 -21.84 11.20 -14.43
N ALA A 124 -20.58 11.41 -14.04
CA ALA A 124 -19.55 10.39 -14.21
C ALA A 124 -20.00 9.08 -13.55
N ALA A 125 -19.67 7.95 -14.18
CA ALA A 125 -19.99 6.62 -13.69
C ALA A 125 -19.48 6.46 -12.25
N VAL A 126 -20.32 5.92 -11.36
CA VAL A 126 -19.93 5.74 -9.96
C VAL A 126 -19.05 4.50 -9.88
N ALA A 127 -17.78 4.71 -9.53
CA ALA A 127 -16.85 3.63 -9.24
C ALA A 127 -17.45 2.66 -8.19
N ASP A 128 -17.25 1.36 -8.37
CA ASP A 128 -17.61 0.36 -7.36
C ASP A 128 -16.46 0.21 -6.36
N ASN A 129 -16.50 1.04 -5.31
CA ASN A 129 -15.46 1.11 -4.29
C ASN A 129 -15.87 0.23 -3.11
N SER A 130 -15.01 -0.70 -2.71
CA SER A 130 -15.24 -1.59 -1.57
C SER A 130 -13.98 -1.70 -0.71
N VAL A 131 -14.14 -1.61 0.60
CA VAL A 131 -13.09 -1.76 1.61
C VAL A 131 -13.55 -2.81 2.62
N ALA A 132 -12.73 -3.82 2.89
CA ALA A 132 -13.00 -4.88 3.86
C ALA A 132 -11.80 -5.07 4.80
N LEU A 133 -11.96 -4.69 6.07
CA LEU A 133 -11.04 -5.01 7.15
C LEU A 133 -11.46 -6.35 7.77
N ARG A 134 -10.56 -7.33 7.84
CA ARG A 134 -10.79 -8.61 8.51
C ARG A 134 -9.85 -8.73 9.71
N ILE A 135 -10.39 -9.08 10.87
CA ILE A 135 -9.66 -9.23 12.12
C ILE A 135 -9.91 -10.65 12.63
N THR A 136 -8.86 -11.35 13.04
CA THR A 136 -8.97 -12.60 13.79
C THR A 136 -8.46 -12.37 15.21
N THR A 137 -9.21 -12.76 16.22
CA THR A 137 -8.80 -12.62 17.63
C THR A 137 -7.90 -13.77 18.08
N ALA A 138 -7.38 -13.69 19.31
CA ALA A 138 -6.63 -14.77 19.95
C ALA A 138 -7.53 -15.97 20.34
N SER A 139 -8.83 -15.76 20.58
CA SER A 139 -9.80 -16.87 20.77
C SER A 139 -10.21 -17.55 19.45
N GLY A 140 -9.85 -16.97 18.31
CA GLY A 140 -10.21 -17.45 16.97
C GLY A 140 -11.52 -16.89 16.42
N ALA A 141 -12.17 -15.95 17.14
CA ALA A 141 -13.27 -15.19 16.60
C ALA A 141 -12.82 -14.37 15.37
N LYS A 142 -13.72 -14.19 14.40
CA LYS A 142 -13.44 -13.47 13.15
C LYS A 142 -14.43 -12.34 13.00
N VAL A 143 -13.92 -11.14 12.72
CA VAL A 143 -14.71 -9.93 12.49
C VAL A 143 -14.36 -9.37 11.13
N THR A 144 -15.35 -9.24 10.26
CA THR A 144 -15.24 -8.56 8.97
C THR A 144 -16.00 -7.24 9.04
N VAL A 145 -15.34 -6.15 8.67
CA VAL A 145 -15.89 -4.81 8.65
C VAL A 145 -15.77 -4.24 7.24
N THR A 146 -16.91 -4.00 6.60
CA THR A 146 -16.99 -3.63 5.18
C THR A 146 -17.60 -2.24 5.00
N LEU A 147 -17.03 -1.46 4.08
CA LEU A 147 -17.58 -0.20 3.57
C LEU A 147 -17.69 -0.30 2.04
N GLU A 148 -18.83 0.09 1.48
CA GLU A 148 -19.08 0.13 0.04
C GLU A 148 -19.59 1.50 -0.40
N SER A 149 -19.13 2.00 -1.54
CA SER A 149 -19.67 3.19 -2.21
C SER A 149 -19.73 2.94 -3.72
N ASN A 150 -20.93 2.81 -4.25
CA ASN A 150 -21.22 2.47 -5.66
C ASN A 150 -22.54 3.09 -6.13
N GLU A 151 -23.00 2.77 -7.35
CA GLU A 151 -24.20 3.35 -7.96
C GLU A 151 -25.47 3.24 -7.08
N LYS A 152 -25.59 2.12 -6.34
CA LYS A 152 -26.74 1.85 -5.46
C LYS A 152 -26.76 2.81 -4.27
N GLY A 153 -25.60 3.20 -3.75
CA GLY A 153 -25.48 4.02 -2.55
C GLY A 153 -24.22 3.75 -1.74
N LEU A 154 -24.34 4.06 -0.45
CA LEU A 154 -23.30 3.94 0.56
C LEU A 154 -23.70 2.83 1.55
N GLY A 155 -22.88 1.79 1.68
CA GLY A 155 -23.11 0.63 2.53
C GLY A 155 -22.05 0.47 3.61
N VAL A 156 -22.44 -0.03 4.78
CA VAL A 156 -21.54 -0.46 5.86
C VAL A 156 -22.03 -1.75 6.50
N GLN A 157 -21.10 -2.62 6.91
CA GLN A 157 -21.39 -3.89 7.56
C GLN A 157 -20.34 -4.23 8.62
N ILE A 158 -20.77 -4.87 9.71
CA ILE A 158 -19.94 -5.65 10.65
C ILE A 158 -20.52 -7.06 10.70
N ASP A 159 -19.66 -8.05 10.48
CA ASP A 159 -19.97 -9.48 10.61
C ASP A 159 -18.97 -10.15 11.56
N VAL A 160 -19.49 -10.68 12.66
CA VAL A 160 -18.82 -11.40 13.76
C VAL A 160 -19.21 -12.90 13.71
N GLY A 161 -20.12 -13.29 12.80
CA GLY A 161 -20.77 -14.60 12.79
C GLY A 161 -21.51 -14.89 14.11
N ASP A 162 -21.35 -16.12 14.61
CA ASP A 162 -21.87 -16.57 15.92
C ASP A 162 -20.89 -16.34 17.08
N ALA A 163 -19.75 -15.68 16.85
CA ALA A 163 -18.68 -15.58 17.85
C ALA A 163 -19.00 -14.57 18.97
N LYS A 164 -18.70 -14.96 20.22
CA LYS A 164 -18.85 -14.08 21.39
C LYS A 164 -17.50 -13.48 21.78
N LEU A 165 -17.27 -12.25 21.34
CA LEU A 165 -16.09 -11.46 21.69
C LEU A 165 -16.05 -11.16 23.20
N THR A 166 -14.86 -11.18 23.80
CA THR A 166 -14.64 -10.64 25.16
C THR A 166 -14.63 -9.11 25.18
N GLU A 167 -14.58 -8.50 26.37
CA GLU A 167 -14.42 -7.05 26.51
C GLU A 167 -13.06 -6.57 25.99
N GLU A 168 -12.01 -7.35 26.28
CA GLU A 168 -10.64 -7.11 25.83
C GLU A 168 -10.53 -7.20 24.30
N GLU A 169 -11.18 -8.19 23.67
CA GLU A 169 -11.25 -8.33 22.22
C GLU A 169 -12.03 -7.16 21.57
N ARG A 170 -13.21 -6.81 22.12
CA ARG A 170 -13.99 -5.64 21.68
C ARG A 170 -13.19 -4.34 21.75
N SER A 171 -12.52 -4.11 22.87
CA SER A 171 -11.67 -2.93 23.11
C SER A 171 -10.46 -2.90 22.16
N ALA A 172 -9.82 -4.04 21.90
CA ALA A 172 -8.71 -4.13 20.94
C ALA A 172 -9.17 -3.88 19.49
N ILE A 173 -10.32 -4.42 19.08
CA ILE A 173 -10.95 -4.16 17.78
C ILE A 173 -11.28 -2.67 17.63
N ALA A 174 -11.94 -2.08 18.63
CA ALA A 174 -12.25 -0.65 18.63
C ALA A 174 -11.00 0.24 18.67
N GLY A 175 -9.88 -0.24 19.23
CA GLY A 175 -8.58 0.44 19.18
C GLY A 175 -8.07 0.68 17.75
N LEU A 176 -8.49 -0.14 16.79
CA LEU A 176 -8.15 0.03 15.36
C LEU A 176 -8.98 1.11 14.65
N SER A 177 -10.00 1.69 15.29
CA SER A 177 -10.90 2.70 14.68
C SER A 177 -10.15 3.83 13.97
N LYS A 178 -9.12 4.38 14.63
CA LYS A 178 -8.32 5.47 14.05
C LYS A 178 -7.45 4.98 12.90
N SER A 179 -6.75 3.86 13.04
CA SER A 179 -5.83 3.38 12.01
C SER A 179 -6.56 2.85 10.77
N PHE A 180 -7.77 2.32 10.93
CA PHE A 180 -8.65 1.98 9.82
C PHE A 180 -9.12 3.23 9.06
N GLN A 181 -9.54 4.29 9.77
CA GLN A 181 -9.89 5.56 9.12
C GLN A 181 -8.68 6.22 8.44
N ASP A 182 -7.52 6.27 9.09
CA ASP A 182 -6.29 6.85 8.52
C ASP A 182 -5.89 6.12 7.22
N ALA A 183 -6.10 4.80 7.13
CA ALA A 183 -5.93 4.03 5.90
C ALA A 183 -6.98 4.40 4.84
N VAL A 184 -8.27 4.39 5.18
CA VAL A 184 -9.38 4.70 4.26
C VAL A 184 -9.28 6.12 3.69
N ASP A 185 -8.97 7.11 4.52
CA ASP A 185 -8.75 8.50 4.10
C ASP A 185 -7.49 8.63 3.22
N GLY A 186 -6.44 7.85 3.50
CA GLY A 186 -5.23 7.77 2.66
C GLY A 186 -5.52 7.22 1.27
N LEU A 187 -6.33 6.16 1.18
CA LEU A 187 -6.70 5.50 -0.08
C LEU A 187 -7.62 6.37 -0.93
N ALA A 188 -8.51 7.11 -0.27
CA ALA A 188 -9.40 8.06 -0.91
C ALA A 188 -8.77 9.46 -1.12
N SER A 189 -7.46 9.61 -0.86
CA SER A 189 -6.69 10.82 -1.18
C SER A 189 -6.21 10.84 -2.64
N VAL A 190 -5.84 12.02 -3.14
CA VAL A 190 -5.24 12.20 -4.47
C VAL A 190 -3.87 12.88 -4.33
N PRO A 191 -2.76 12.23 -4.72
CA PRO A 191 -2.64 10.80 -5.07
C PRO A 191 -2.90 9.88 -3.86
N PRO A 192 -3.31 8.62 -4.10
CA PRO A 192 -3.61 7.65 -3.05
C PRO A 192 -2.37 7.27 -2.23
N LYS A 193 -2.60 6.94 -0.96
CA LYS A 193 -1.61 6.52 0.03
C LYS A 193 -2.17 5.35 0.84
N LEU A 194 -1.29 4.51 1.39
CA LEU A 194 -1.73 3.28 2.06
C LEU A 194 -1.92 3.48 3.57
N ALA A 195 -1.02 4.21 4.24
CA ALA A 195 -1.10 4.57 5.67
C ALA A 195 -1.24 3.38 6.66
N LEU A 196 -0.85 2.19 6.22
CA LEU A 196 -1.10 0.91 6.91
C LEU A 196 -0.30 0.72 8.21
N GLY A 197 0.75 1.51 8.43
CA GLY A 197 1.71 1.33 9.52
C GLY A 197 1.15 1.49 10.94
N ALA A 198 -0.11 1.89 11.08
CA ALA A 198 -0.85 1.93 12.34
C ALA A 198 -1.87 0.76 12.50
N LEU A 199 -2.32 0.12 11.41
CA LEU A 199 -3.12 -1.11 11.47
C LEU A 199 -2.28 -2.31 11.92
N ALA A 200 -0.97 -2.27 11.66
CA ALA A 200 -0.01 -3.31 12.05
C ALA A 200 0.48 -3.22 13.52
N LYS A 201 -0.26 -2.54 14.40
CA LYS A 201 0.11 -2.24 15.81
C LYS A 201 -0.91 -2.77 16.82
N PHE A 202 -1.38 -3.99 16.62
CA PHE A 202 -2.25 -4.68 17.57
C PHE A 202 -1.44 -5.54 18.55
N ASN A 203 -1.97 -5.70 19.77
CA ASN A 203 -1.44 -6.65 20.74
C ASN A 203 -1.75 -8.08 20.28
N THR A 204 -0.70 -8.84 19.96
CA THR A 204 -0.80 -10.21 19.43
C THR A 204 -1.40 -11.21 20.43
N SER A 205 -1.44 -10.87 21.71
CA SER A 205 -2.09 -11.63 22.78
C SER A 205 -3.62 -11.56 22.73
N VAL A 206 -4.18 -10.61 21.97
CA VAL A 206 -5.63 -10.36 21.87
C VAL A 206 -6.12 -10.47 20.43
N LEU A 207 -5.36 -9.97 19.45
CA LEU A 207 -5.65 -10.10 18.02
C LEU A 207 -4.55 -10.92 17.33
N SER A 208 -4.91 -12.06 16.73
CA SER A 208 -3.95 -12.96 16.08
C SER A 208 -3.56 -12.48 14.68
N SER A 209 -4.46 -11.79 13.96
CA SER A 209 -4.17 -11.15 12.67
C SER A 209 -5.14 -10.02 12.33
N VAL A 210 -4.68 -9.09 11.49
CA VAL A 210 -5.47 -8.04 10.85
C VAL A 210 -5.11 -8.00 9.37
N SER A 211 -6.11 -7.98 8.49
CA SER A 211 -5.93 -7.74 7.05
C SER A 211 -6.90 -6.70 6.52
N LEU A 212 -6.50 -5.99 5.48
CA LEU A 212 -7.28 -4.96 4.81
C LEU A 212 -7.22 -5.21 3.30
N GLU A 213 -8.35 -5.58 2.72
CA GLU A 213 -8.55 -5.74 1.29
C GLU A 213 -9.41 -4.57 0.79
N ALA A 214 -9.04 -3.93 -0.31
CA ALA A 214 -9.96 -2.97 -0.95
C ALA A 214 -9.73 -2.83 -2.45
N THR A 215 -10.74 -2.28 -3.11
CA THR A 215 -10.69 -1.79 -4.49
C THR A 215 -11.31 -0.41 -4.54
N VAL A 216 -10.60 0.54 -5.15
CA VAL A 216 -10.99 1.95 -5.27
C VAL A 216 -10.72 2.49 -6.67
N GLY A 217 -11.47 3.51 -7.08
CA GLY A 217 -11.34 4.12 -8.41
C GLY A 217 -12.23 3.46 -9.46
N ALA A 218 -12.48 4.20 -10.55
CA ALA A 218 -13.38 3.75 -11.62
C ALA A 218 -12.74 2.62 -12.45
N GLU A 219 -13.58 1.79 -13.07
CA GLU A 219 -13.12 0.73 -13.98
C GLU A 219 -12.23 1.29 -15.10
N GLY A 220 -11.11 0.62 -15.34
CA GLY A 220 -10.06 1.11 -16.24
C GLY A 220 -8.85 1.69 -15.48
N PRO A 221 -8.19 2.74 -15.99
CA PRO A 221 -6.83 3.11 -15.59
C PRO A 221 -6.70 3.57 -14.13
N ASP A 222 -7.76 4.16 -13.58
CA ASP A 222 -7.78 4.70 -12.22
C ASP A 222 -8.06 3.63 -11.14
N ARG A 223 -8.34 2.38 -11.54
CA ARG A 223 -8.64 1.30 -10.60
C ARG A 223 -7.39 0.83 -9.87
N VAL A 224 -7.42 0.91 -8.55
CA VAL A 224 -6.40 0.38 -7.64
C VAL A 224 -7.04 -0.66 -6.74
N SER A 225 -6.46 -1.86 -6.70
CA SER A 225 -6.80 -2.90 -5.73
C SER A 225 -5.58 -3.23 -4.89
N PHE A 226 -5.76 -3.47 -3.60
CA PHE A 226 -4.67 -3.88 -2.71
C PHE A 226 -5.17 -4.84 -1.64
N ASN A 227 -4.23 -5.61 -1.09
CA ASN A 227 -4.45 -6.53 0.02
C ASN A 227 -3.27 -6.41 0.98
N PHE A 228 -3.53 -5.97 2.20
CA PHE A 228 -2.57 -5.89 3.30
C PHE A 228 -2.91 -6.97 4.33
N GLN A 229 -1.90 -7.62 4.91
CA GLN A 229 -2.05 -8.52 6.04
C GLN A 229 -0.93 -8.32 7.05
N ALA A 230 -1.25 -8.45 8.33
CA ALA A 230 -0.30 -8.57 9.42
C ALA A 230 -0.78 -9.64 10.41
N ASP A 231 0.16 -10.45 10.88
CA ASP A 231 0.01 -11.40 11.98
C ASP A 231 1.15 -11.20 12.99
N ALA A 232 1.29 -12.08 13.98
CA ALA A 232 2.27 -11.95 15.05
C ALA A 232 3.75 -12.06 14.65
N GLY A 233 4.07 -12.45 13.41
CA GLY A 233 5.45 -12.56 12.92
C GLY A 233 5.68 -12.04 11.49
N GLN A 234 4.63 -11.85 10.69
CA GLN A 234 4.76 -11.40 9.30
C GLN A 234 3.84 -10.23 8.95
N ARG A 235 4.24 -9.48 7.93
CA ARG A 235 3.40 -8.47 7.27
C ARG A 235 3.53 -8.61 5.76
N SER A 236 2.44 -8.49 5.02
CA SER A 236 2.45 -8.49 3.56
C SER A 236 1.56 -7.39 2.98
N LEU A 237 1.86 -7.01 1.75
CA LEU A 237 1.12 -6.04 0.96
C LEU A 237 1.22 -6.40 -0.52
N THR A 238 0.08 -6.63 -1.16
CA THR A 238 -0.08 -6.64 -2.62
C THR A 238 -0.75 -5.34 -3.05
N VAL A 239 -0.26 -4.70 -4.11
CA VAL A 239 -0.93 -3.61 -4.84
C VAL A 239 -1.05 -3.98 -6.31
N LYS A 240 -2.18 -3.68 -6.95
CA LYS A 240 -2.46 -3.91 -8.36
C LYS A 240 -3.15 -2.69 -8.96
N THR A 241 -2.71 -2.29 -10.15
CA THR A 241 -3.29 -1.22 -10.97
C THR A 241 -3.26 -1.65 -12.44
N VAL A 242 -3.83 -0.86 -13.35
CA VAL A 242 -3.65 -1.11 -14.80
C VAL A 242 -2.19 -0.95 -15.25
N ALA A 243 -1.39 -0.13 -14.55
CA ALA A 243 0.03 0.03 -14.84
C ALA A 243 0.88 -1.18 -14.40
N GLY A 244 0.41 -2.02 -13.47
CA GLY A 244 1.14 -3.20 -13.02
C GLY A 244 0.79 -3.66 -11.61
N SER A 245 1.76 -4.28 -10.95
CA SER A 245 1.61 -4.76 -9.58
C SER A 245 2.87 -4.55 -8.74
N ALA A 246 2.70 -4.53 -7.42
CA ALA A 246 3.78 -4.51 -6.46
C ALA A 246 3.47 -5.46 -5.30
N GLN A 247 4.49 -6.12 -4.77
CA GLN A 247 4.42 -7.01 -3.61
C GLN A 247 5.48 -6.60 -2.59
N ILE A 248 5.15 -6.64 -1.31
CA ILE A 248 6.10 -6.50 -0.21
C ILE A 248 5.72 -7.51 0.86
N ASN A 249 6.70 -8.27 1.35
CA ASN A 249 6.54 -9.21 2.46
C ASN A 249 7.69 -8.96 3.45
N VAL A 250 7.37 -8.78 4.73
CA VAL A 250 8.32 -8.49 5.82
C VAL A 250 8.21 -9.60 6.86
N ASP A 251 9.33 -10.22 7.19
CA ASP A 251 9.45 -11.18 8.29
C ASP A 251 9.97 -10.45 9.53
N ALA A 252 9.08 -10.27 10.50
CA ALA A 252 9.34 -9.62 11.76
C ALA A 252 9.48 -10.63 12.94
N SER A 253 9.59 -11.93 12.66
CA SER A 253 9.72 -12.98 13.68
C SER A 253 11.03 -12.92 14.49
N GLN A 254 12.01 -12.11 14.06
CA GLN A 254 13.32 -11.98 14.68
C GLN A 254 13.60 -10.55 15.24
N PRO A 255 12.90 -10.11 16.31
CA PRO A 255 13.10 -8.79 16.92
C PRO A 255 14.47 -8.60 17.58
N SER A 256 15.26 -9.67 17.70
CA SER A 256 16.69 -9.64 18.02
C SER A 256 17.53 -8.87 16.99
N GLN A 257 17.06 -8.72 15.75
CA GLN A 257 17.80 -8.06 14.68
C GLN A 257 17.51 -6.55 14.55
N PHE A 258 16.38 -6.08 15.08
CA PHE A 258 15.91 -4.72 14.81
C PHE A 258 16.82 -3.66 15.45
N GLY A 259 17.06 -2.60 14.69
CA GLY A 259 17.85 -1.44 15.10
C GLY A 259 17.01 -0.37 15.80
N SER A 260 17.62 0.76 16.15
CA SER A 260 16.90 1.90 16.74
C SER A 260 15.93 2.54 15.74
N ALA A 261 14.94 3.30 16.21
CA ALA A 261 14.00 4.01 15.34
C ALA A 261 14.70 4.98 14.35
N GLN A 262 15.83 5.56 14.76
CA GLN A 262 16.67 6.41 13.88
C GLN A 262 17.40 5.58 12.82
N GLN A 263 17.90 4.40 13.18
CA GLN A 263 18.54 3.47 12.24
C GLN A 263 17.52 2.94 11.22
N GLN A 264 16.33 2.52 11.69
CA GLN A 264 15.19 2.11 10.84
C GLN A 264 14.80 3.23 9.86
N THR A 265 14.62 4.46 10.34
CA THR A 265 14.29 5.62 9.50
C THR A 265 15.36 5.89 8.45
N THR A 266 16.64 5.78 8.81
CA THR A 266 17.76 5.97 7.88
C THR A 266 17.80 4.87 6.81
N ALA A 267 17.60 3.61 7.20
CA ALA A 267 17.55 2.49 6.26
C ALA A 267 16.35 2.57 5.31
N ILE A 268 15.16 2.95 5.79
CA ILE A 268 13.98 3.23 4.95
C ILE A 268 14.32 4.31 3.93
N ASN A 269 14.88 5.45 4.35
CA ASN A 269 15.25 6.54 3.44
C ASN A 269 16.28 6.11 2.38
N ASN A 270 17.27 5.29 2.76
CA ASN A 270 18.24 4.74 1.81
C ASN A 270 17.56 3.83 0.77
N TYR A 271 16.64 2.95 1.17
CA TYR A 271 15.86 2.14 0.22
C TYR A 271 14.96 2.98 -0.69
N LEU A 272 14.22 3.95 -0.13
CA LEU A 272 13.38 4.87 -0.92
C LEU A 272 14.20 5.65 -1.97
N SER A 273 15.44 6.01 -1.67
CA SER A 273 16.39 6.65 -2.61
C SER A 273 16.88 5.69 -3.70
N LYS A 274 17.20 4.44 -3.35
CA LYS A 274 17.55 3.40 -4.33
C LYS A 274 16.35 3.09 -5.24
N PHE A 275 15.11 3.11 -4.74
CA PHE A 275 13.88 2.95 -5.52
C PHE A 275 13.67 4.12 -6.51
N ASP A 276 13.88 5.37 -6.09
CA ASP A 276 13.87 6.54 -6.99
C ASP A 276 14.94 6.45 -8.08
N SER A 277 16.11 5.93 -7.74
CA SER A 277 17.21 5.74 -8.71
C SER A 277 16.87 4.64 -9.71
N ALA A 278 16.29 3.51 -9.27
CA ALA A 278 15.81 2.45 -10.13
C ALA A 278 14.70 2.93 -11.08
N GLN A 279 13.69 3.65 -10.56
CA GLN A 279 12.59 4.24 -11.33
C GLN A 279 13.11 5.16 -12.44
N LYS A 280 13.99 6.11 -12.11
CA LYS A 280 14.56 7.07 -13.07
C LYS A 280 15.47 6.40 -14.11
N ARG A 281 16.11 5.30 -13.74
CA ARG A 281 17.01 4.55 -14.64
C ARG A 281 16.23 3.66 -15.61
N GLY A 282 15.19 2.97 -15.14
CA GLY A 282 14.37 2.05 -15.93
C GLY A 282 13.10 2.65 -16.56
N GLU A 283 12.83 3.95 -16.36
CA GLU A 283 11.59 4.65 -16.76
C GLU A 283 10.29 3.99 -16.27
N GLY A 284 10.33 3.39 -15.07
CA GLY A 284 9.16 2.74 -14.46
C GLY A 284 8.06 3.72 -14.04
N ASP A 285 6.80 3.24 -13.98
CA ASP A 285 5.65 4.08 -13.65
C ASP A 285 5.78 4.76 -12.28
N ALA A 286 5.63 6.08 -12.27
CA ALA A 286 5.84 6.91 -11.09
C ALA A 286 4.71 6.75 -10.04
N THR A 287 3.50 6.40 -10.45
CA THR A 287 2.35 6.24 -9.53
C THR A 287 2.43 4.92 -8.79
N LEU A 288 2.71 3.82 -9.50
CA LEU A 288 2.95 2.50 -8.93
C LEU A 288 4.21 2.52 -8.03
N MET A 289 5.26 3.22 -8.44
CA MET A 289 6.45 3.43 -7.60
C MET A 289 6.12 4.26 -6.34
N ALA A 290 5.29 5.30 -6.43
CA ALA A 290 4.87 6.07 -5.25
C ALA A 290 4.05 5.21 -4.25
N LEU A 291 3.18 4.34 -4.73
CA LEU A 291 2.43 3.37 -3.91
C LEU A 291 3.36 2.34 -3.26
N PHE A 292 4.29 1.76 -4.03
CA PHE A 292 5.32 0.85 -3.52
C PHE A 292 6.17 1.49 -2.41
N LYS A 293 6.62 2.74 -2.63
CA LYS A 293 7.36 3.54 -1.64
C LYS A 293 6.54 3.81 -0.37
N SER A 294 5.25 4.14 -0.49
CA SER A 294 4.36 4.30 0.67
C SER A 294 4.25 2.99 1.45
N GLY A 295 3.96 1.88 0.75
CA GLY A 295 3.81 0.56 1.37
C GLY A 295 5.07 0.09 2.09
N PHE A 296 6.23 0.22 1.45
CA PHE A 296 7.52 -0.15 2.05
C PHE A 296 7.80 0.66 3.31
N ALA A 297 7.58 1.97 3.26
CA ALA A 297 7.73 2.82 4.43
C ALA A 297 6.74 2.43 5.54
N ASP A 298 5.45 2.29 5.24
CA ASP A 298 4.41 1.96 6.22
C ASP A 298 4.64 0.60 6.91
N LEU A 299 5.11 -0.41 6.17
CA LEU A 299 5.42 -1.75 6.71
C LEU A 299 6.64 -1.78 7.64
N HIS A 300 7.67 -0.97 7.38
CA HIS A 300 8.92 -0.94 8.15
C HIS A 300 8.99 0.16 9.23
N LYS A 301 8.14 1.20 9.18
CA LYS A 301 8.20 2.40 10.02
C LYS A 301 7.90 2.17 11.51
N SER A 302 7.32 1.04 11.90
CA SER A 302 7.12 0.68 13.31
C SER A 302 6.73 -0.79 13.46
N TYR A 303 7.55 -1.58 14.17
CA TYR A 303 7.32 -3.01 14.39
C TYR A 303 6.35 -3.34 15.55
N GLY A 304 5.56 -2.37 16.03
CA GLY A 304 4.60 -2.59 17.13
C GLY A 304 5.28 -3.15 18.38
N ASP A 305 4.68 -4.16 19.00
CA ASP A 305 5.23 -4.87 20.17
C ASP A 305 6.49 -5.71 19.87
N TRP A 306 6.86 -5.87 18.59
CA TRP A 306 8.12 -6.50 18.19
C TRP A 306 9.28 -5.50 18.15
N ALA A 307 9.02 -4.20 18.20
CA ALA A 307 10.08 -3.27 18.60
C ALA A 307 10.51 -3.64 20.03
N PRO A 308 11.82 -3.76 20.33
CA PRO A 308 12.27 -4.23 21.64
C PRO A 308 11.66 -3.37 22.75
N GLN A 309 10.76 -3.98 23.54
CA GLN A 309 9.99 -3.33 24.61
C GLN A 309 10.92 -2.94 25.77
N GLY A 310 11.51 -1.77 25.63
CA GLY A 310 12.40 -1.15 26.62
C GLY A 310 13.14 0.04 26.03
N THR A 311 13.44 1.01 26.89
CA THR A 311 14.62 1.85 26.68
C THR A 311 15.85 0.95 26.55
N ALA A 312 16.86 1.35 25.80
CA ALA A 312 18.13 0.61 25.70
C ALA A 312 18.91 0.71 27.04
N THR A 313 18.48 -0.03 28.06
CA THR A 313 18.96 0.09 29.45
C THR A 313 19.25 -1.25 30.11
N THR A 314 18.84 -2.39 29.53
CA THR A 314 18.97 -3.68 30.21
C THR A 314 20.39 -4.24 30.19
N ARG A 315 21.16 -4.11 29.09
CA ARG A 315 22.57 -4.61 29.01
C ARG A 315 23.55 -3.72 28.21
N LEU A 316 23.28 -2.41 28.17
CA LEU A 316 24.01 -1.35 27.42
C LEU A 316 25.51 -1.66 27.19
N GLY A 317 25.84 -2.07 25.96
CA GLY A 317 27.20 -2.36 25.49
C GLY A 317 27.61 -3.84 25.51
N MET A 318 26.69 -4.80 25.63
CA MET A 318 27.03 -6.21 25.37
C MET A 318 27.30 -6.45 23.86
N PRO A 319 28.11 -7.48 23.49
CA PRO A 319 28.24 -7.94 22.10
C PRO A 319 26.91 -8.11 21.36
N ALA A 320 25.87 -8.54 22.09
CA ALA A 320 24.51 -8.74 21.61
C ALA A 320 23.72 -7.45 21.24
N GLU A 321 24.27 -6.26 21.51
CA GLU A 321 23.66 -4.96 21.18
C GLU A 321 24.50 -4.20 20.16
N VAL A 322 25.83 -4.18 20.32
CA VAL A 322 26.74 -3.43 19.44
C VAL A 322 26.57 -3.84 17.97
N HIS A 323 26.40 -5.14 17.70
CA HIS A 323 26.23 -5.63 16.33
C HIS A 323 24.96 -5.11 15.64
N ARG A 324 23.90 -4.76 16.38
CA ARG A 324 22.67 -4.23 15.78
C ARG A 324 22.93 -2.93 15.04
N THR A 325 23.80 -2.07 15.58
CA THR A 325 24.21 -0.80 14.94
C THR A 325 24.95 -1.01 13.60
N MET A 326 25.55 -2.19 13.40
CA MET A 326 26.22 -2.56 12.14
C MET A 326 25.27 -3.11 11.07
N LEU A 327 24.06 -3.53 11.44
CA LEU A 327 23.04 -4.03 10.52
C LEU A 327 22.29 -2.88 9.84
N SER A 328 21.37 -3.20 8.92
CA SER A 328 20.37 -2.24 8.42
C SER A 328 19.43 -1.75 9.52
N GLY A 329 19.20 -2.56 10.55
CA GLY A 329 18.21 -2.32 11.60
C GLY A 329 16.75 -2.54 11.16
N LEU A 330 16.51 -2.94 9.92
CA LEU A 330 15.19 -3.36 9.44
C LEU A 330 14.99 -4.85 9.62
N ALA A 331 13.74 -5.26 9.83
CA ALA A 331 13.28 -6.62 9.63
C ALA A 331 13.63 -7.13 8.22
N ASP A 332 13.78 -8.44 8.08
CA ASP A 332 14.06 -9.07 6.78
C ASP A 332 12.82 -9.01 5.88
N PHE A 333 13.02 -9.00 4.56
CA PHE A 333 11.93 -8.76 3.62
C PHE A 333 12.21 -9.25 2.20
N SER A 334 11.14 -9.36 1.41
CA SER A 334 11.17 -9.41 -0.06
C SER A 334 10.20 -8.36 -0.60
N ALA A 335 10.60 -7.61 -1.62
CA ALA A 335 9.79 -6.57 -2.22
C ALA A 335 10.02 -6.50 -3.73
N SER A 336 8.96 -6.45 -4.53
CA SER A 336 9.05 -6.34 -5.98
C SER A 336 7.97 -5.42 -6.56
N ILE A 337 8.28 -4.84 -7.70
CA ILE A 337 7.39 -3.99 -8.51
C ILE A 337 7.56 -4.40 -9.98
N ASN A 338 6.43 -4.75 -10.61
CA ASN A 338 6.35 -5.32 -11.95
C ASN A 338 5.30 -4.57 -12.76
N GLN A 339 5.77 -3.77 -13.72
CA GLN A 339 4.93 -3.00 -14.65
C GLN A 339 4.36 -3.91 -15.74
N ALA A 340 3.12 -3.66 -16.15
CA ALA A 340 2.49 -4.34 -17.29
C ALA A 340 3.25 -4.00 -18.60
N PRO A 341 3.61 -4.98 -19.45
CA PRO A 341 4.32 -4.70 -20.70
C PRO A 341 3.48 -3.86 -21.67
N VAL A 342 4.00 -2.71 -22.10
CA VAL A 342 3.33 -1.82 -23.05
C VAL A 342 3.94 -1.99 -24.45
N ALA A 343 3.11 -2.36 -25.43
CA ALA A 343 3.52 -2.52 -26.83
C ALA A 343 3.52 -1.16 -27.56
N SER A 344 4.40 -0.24 -27.14
CA SER A 344 4.44 1.15 -27.61
C SER A 344 4.79 1.33 -29.09
N ASN A 345 5.34 0.31 -29.76
CA ASN A 345 5.69 0.37 -31.18
C ASN A 345 4.83 -0.58 -32.06
N PRO A 346 3.86 -0.06 -32.85
CA PRO A 346 3.05 -0.86 -33.76
C PRO A 346 3.81 -1.56 -34.91
N LEU A 347 5.08 -1.20 -35.16
CA LEU A 347 5.95 -1.83 -36.16
C LEU A 347 7.01 -2.77 -35.58
N GLN A 348 7.24 -2.73 -34.26
CA GLN A 348 8.06 -3.71 -33.55
C GLN A 348 7.26 -4.34 -32.39
N PRO A 349 6.28 -5.22 -32.67
CA PRO A 349 5.43 -5.87 -31.66
C PRO A 349 6.15 -6.90 -30.77
N ARG A 350 7.48 -6.84 -30.70
CA ARG A 350 8.37 -7.58 -29.80
C ARG A 350 9.20 -6.65 -28.90
N GLU A 351 9.20 -5.34 -29.17
CA GLU A 351 9.81 -4.31 -28.35
C GLU A 351 8.72 -3.79 -27.40
N PHE A 352 8.79 -4.23 -26.15
CA PHE A 352 7.87 -3.81 -25.08
C PHE A 352 8.56 -2.82 -24.15
N ASP A 353 7.83 -1.81 -23.70
CA ASP A 353 8.23 -1.04 -22.53
C ASP A 353 7.89 -1.87 -21.29
N THR A 354 8.89 -2.16 -20.46
CA THR A 354 8.77 -3.00 -19.27
C THR A 354 9.62 -2.46 -18.12
N PHE A 355 9.16 -2.66 -16.89
CA PHE A 355 9.92 -2.31 -15.69
C PHE A 355 9.68 -3.37 -14.62
N SER A 356 10.76 -4.04 -14.21
CA SER A 356 10.79 -4.98 -13.10
C SER A 356 11.92 -4.57 -12.17
N TYR A 357 11.59 -4.27 -10.91
CA TYR A 357 12.57 -4.06 -9.86
C TYR A 357 12.23 -4.95 -8.66
N GLU A 358 13.22 -5.72 -8.20
CA GLU A 358 13.11 -6.61 -7.06
C GLU A 358 14.20 -6.29 -6.04
N THR A 359 13.90 -6.42 -4.76
CA THR A 359 14.89 -6.32 -3.67
C THR A 359 14.51 -7.18 -2.49
N SER A 360 15.51 -7.62 -1.72
CA SER A 360 15.31 -8.43 -0.52
C SER A 360 16.38 -8.16 0.53
N GLN A 361 16.06 -8.48 1.78
CA GLN A 361 17.01 -8.62 2.87
C GLN A 361 16.78 -9.96 3.59
N ASN A 362 17.86 -10.66 3.93
CA ASN A 362 17.87 -11.86 4.74
C ASN A 362 19.07 -11.83 5.71
N THR A 363 18.82 -12.08 7.00
CA THR A 363 19.77 -11.97 8.10
C THR A 363 19.80 -13.28 8.88
N THR A 364 20.91 -14.01 8.77
CA THR A 364 21.11 -15.30 9.43
C THR A 364 22.08 -15.15 10.61
N SER A 365 21.64 -15.51 11.81
CA SER A 365 22.48 -15.61 13.02
C SER A 365 22.76 -17.07 13.40
N SER A 366 23.97 -17.39 13.84
CA SER A 366 24.35 -18.72 14.32
C SER A 366 25.30 -18.67 15.51
N GLY A 367 25.38 -19.78 16.24
CA GLY A 367 26.24 -19.95 17.42
C GLY A 367 25.61 -19.50 18.74
N ARG A 368 26.43 -19.07 19.70
CA ARG A 368 26.04 -18.73 21.08
C ARG A 368 26.03 -17.21 21.28
N PRO A 369 24.87 -16.55 21.55
CA PRO A 369 24.76 -15.09 21.61
C PRO A 369 25.60 -14.31 22.66
N GLN A 370 26.40 -15.00 23.47
CA GLN A 370 27.29 -14.40 24.50
C GLN A 370 28.76 -14.81 24.33
N LEU A 371 29.08 -15.68 23.36
CA LEU A 371 30.42 -16.21 23.10
C LEU A 371 30.65 -16.15 21.58
N ASP A 372 30.34 -17.24 20.89
CA ASP A 372 30.62 -17.46 19.48
C ASP A 372 29.38 -17.06 18.65
N LEU A 373 29.20 -15.77 18.36
CA LEU A 373 28.04 -15.25 17.63
C LEU A 373 28.43 -14.81 16.22
N ALA A 374 28.00 -15.55 15.19
CA ALA A 374 28.14 -15.15 13.80
C ALA A 374 26.81 -14.61 13.24
N ILE A 375 26.85 -13.49 12.53
CA ILE A 375 25.71 -12.88 11.85
C ILE A 375 26.12 -12.51 10.43
N THR A 376 25.36 -12.99 9.45
CA THR A 376 25.44 -12.56 8.05
C THR A 376 24.12 -11.90 7.67
N GLN A 377 24.17 -10.64 7.25
CA GLN A 377 23.05 -9.98 6.57
C GLN A 377 23.37 -9.83 5.08
N GLN A 378 22.46 -10.31 4.23
CA GLN A 378 22.51 -10.14 2.78
C GLN A 378 21.37 -9.22 2.35
N GLN A 379 21.67 -8.29 1.45
CA GLN A 379 20.72 -7.39 0.81
C GLN A 379 20.95 -7.50 -0.69
N GLN A 380 19.90 -7.71 -1.48
CA GLN A 380 19.99 -7.87 -2.93
C GLN A 380 18.99 -6.95 -3.62
N SER A 381 19.28 -6.55 -4.86
CA SER A 381 18.27 -6.00 -5.76
C SER A 381 18.63 -6.18 -7.22
N SER A 382 17.64 -6.44 -8.08
CA SER A 382 17.79 -6.51 -9.53
C SER A 382 16.85 -5.51 -10.21
N LEU A 383 17.34 -4.81 -11.22
CA LEU A 383 16.57 -3.97 -12.14
C LEU A 383 16.65 -4.58 -13.54
N ASN A 384 15.50 -4.94 -14.10
CA ASN A 384 15.36 -5.38 -15.48
C ASN A 384 14.28 -4.52 -16.14
N ALA A 385 14.67 -3.70 -17.12
CA ALA A 385 13.77 -2.74 -17.75
C ALA A 385 14.05 -2.57 -19.24
N SER A 386 13.03 -2.18 -19.99
CA SER A 386 13.15 -1.77 -21.39
C SER A 386 12.23 -0.61 -21.69
N PHE A 387 12.67 0.36 -22.51
CA PHE A 387 11.87 1.54 -22.84
C PHE A 387 12.29 2.19 -24.17
N HIS A 388 11.34 2.78 -24.88
CA HIS A 388 11.59 3.61 -26.06
C HIS A 388 11.79 5.09 -25.69
N ARG A 389 12.86 5.72 -26.19
CA ARG A 389 13.07 7.18 -26.16
C ARG A 389 13.16 7.76 -27.56
N ALA A 390 12.77 9.03 -27.72
CA ALA A 390 13.02 9.78 -28.95
C ALA A 390 14.52 10.05 -29.14
N LEU A 391 14.96 10.28 -30.39
CA LEU A 391 16.37 10.56 -30.70
C LEU A 391 16.85 11.97 -30.30
N SER A 392 15.97 12.83 -29.78
CA SER A 392 16.28 14.18 -29.32
C SER A 392 15.32 14.57 -28.18
N PRO A 393 15.80 15.24 -27.10
CA PRO A 393 14.97 15.53 -25.93
C PRO A 393 13.70 16.33 -26.23
N ASP A 394 13.76 17.23 -27.20
CA ASP A 394 12.65 18.12 -27.56
C ASP A 394 11.56 17.45 -28.42
N GLN A 395 11.80 16.22 -28.89
CA GLN A 395 10.87 15.48 -29.74
C GLN A 395 10.00 14.54 -28.90
N LYS A 396 8.68 14.78 -28.86
CA LYS A 396 7.74 13.81 -28.28
C LYS A 396 7.73 12.52 -29.12
N LEU A 397 7.99 11.39 -28.48
CA LEU A 397 7.86 10.07 -29.09
C LEU A 397 6.38 9.80 -29.46
N ASN A 398 6.14 9.37 -30.70
CA ASN A 398 4.82 9.01 -31.21
C ASN A 398 4.98 7.93 -32.30
N LEU A 399 5.18 6.68 -31.90
CA LEU A 399 5.46 5.57 -32.83
C LEU A 399 4.16 5.09 -33.48
N THR A 400 4.13 5.12 -34.81
CA THR A 400 2.96 4.72 -35.61
C THR A 400 3.36 3.72 -36.70
N LYS A 401 2.42 3.35 -37.58
CA LYS A 401 2.72 2.52 -38.76
C LYS A 401 3.40 3.29 -39.91
N ASP A 402 3.60 4.59 -39.78
CA ASP A 402 4.40 5.39 -40.72
C ASP A 402 5.91 5.23 -40.42
N PRO A 403 6.74 4.79 -41.39
CA PRO A 403 8.19 4.77 -41.24
C PRO A 403 8.80 6.10 -40.81
N GLU A 404 8.26 7.26 -41.20
CA GLU A 404 8.79 8.56 -40.80
C GLU A 404 8.58 8.85 -39.29
N SER A 405 7.67 8.14 -38.62
CA SER A 405 7.52 8.19 -37.16
C SER A 405 8.53 7.32 -36.40
N GLN A 406 9.18 6.38 -37.07
CA GLN A 406 10.01 5.32 -36.46
C GLN A 406 11.46 5.78 -36.23
N ASN A 407 11.63 6.84 -35.42
CA ASN A 407 12.92 7.44 -35.08
C ASN A 407 13.10 7.46 -33.56
N TYR A 408 13.76 6.43 -33.01
CA TYR A 408 13.84 6.17 -31.57
C TYR A 408 15.09 5.40 -31.16
N ALA A 409 15.42 5.44 -29.87
CA ALA A 409 16.36 4.54 -29.22
C ALA A 409 15.58 3.60 -28.30
N PHE A 410 15.73 2.29 -28.50
CA PHE A 410 15.23 1.28 -27.58
C PHE A 410 16.32 0.96 -26.57
N HIS A 411 16.07 1.27 -25.31
CA HIS A 411 16.95 0.97 -24.20
C HIS A 411 16.54 -0.36 -23.56
N GLN A 412 17.53 -1.15 -23.18
CA GLN A 412 17.36 -2.35 -22.36
C GLN A 412 18.40 -2.33 -21.25
N ILE A 413 17.95 -2.47 -20.00
CA ILE A 413 18.76 -2.36 -18.79
C ILE A 413 18.69 -3.67 -18.01
N ARG A 414 19.85 -4.11 -17.54
CA ARG A 414 19.96 -5.14 -16.50
C ARG A 414 21.05 -4.73 -15.52
N ASP A 415 20.66 -4.47 -14.29
CA ASP A 415 21.57 -4.19 -13.19
C ASP A 415 21.26 -5.09 -12.00
N ASP A 416 22.30 -5.67 -11.41
CA ASP A 416 22.21 -6.55 -10.25
C ASP A 416 23.12 -6.00 -9.14
N TYR A 417 22.59 -5.91 -7.92
CA TYR A 417 23.28 -5.41 -6.73
C TYR A 417 23.19 -6.42 -5.58
N SER A 418 24.28 -6.62 -4.86
CA SER A 418 24.38 -7.54 -3.73
C SER A 418 25.31 -6.99 -2.65
N ASN A 419 24.74 -6.66 -1.50
CA ASN A 419 25.45 -6.19 -0.31
C ASN A 419 25.45 -7.28 0.77
N ARG A 420 26.62 -7.56 1.34
CA ARG A 420 26.82 -8.54 2.41
C ARG A 420 27.49 -7.88 3.60
N THR A 421 26.90 -8.02 4.78
CA THR A 421 27.51 -7.67 6.06
C THR A 421 27.81 -8.97 6.80
N ASP A 422 29.05 -9.17 7.22
CA ASP A 422 29.45 -10.26 8.09
C ASP A 422 29.96 -9.70 9.41
N ILE A 423 29.47 -10.26 10.52
CA ILE A 423 29.88 -9.95 11.88
C ILE A 423 30.16 -11.30 12.56
N ALA A 424 31.27 -11.44 13.27
CA ALA A 424 31.56 -12.62 14.07
C ALA A 424 32.20 -12.25 15.40
N TYR A 425 31.75 -12.90 16.46
CA TYR A 425 32.36 -12.92 17.77
C TYR A 425 32.93 -14.31 18.06
N GLU A 426 34.05 -14.36 18.77
CA GLU A 426 34.74 -15.58 19.22
C GLU A 426 35.12 -15.35 20.70
N ASP A 427 34.79 -16.30 21.59
CA ASP A 427 34.92 -16.14 23.07
C ASP A 427 34.28 -14.86 23.66
N GLY A 428 33.37 -14.21 22.91
CA GLY A 428 32.71 -12.95 23.26
C GLY A 428 33.41 -11.67 22.78
N GLU A 429 34.64 -11.76 22.25
CA GLU A 429 35.32 -10.64 21.58
C GLU A 429 34.95 -10.56 20.10
N LEU A 430 35.02 -9.37 19.51
CA LEU A 430 34.67 -9.15 18.10
C LEU A 430 35.83 -9.59 17.19
N ALA A 431 35.69 -10.75 16.55
CA ALA A 431 36.69 -11.32 15.64
C ALA A 431 36.61 -10.74 14.21
N LYS A 432 35.40 -10.48 13.70
CA LYS A 432 35.17 -9.96 12.33
C LYS A 432 34.03 -8.95 12.30
N ALA A 433 34.20 -7.87 11.53
CA ALA A 433 33.11 -7.01 11.08
C ALA A 433 33.45 -6.44 9.69
N SER A 434 32.71 -6.82 8.64
CA SER A 434 33.02 -6.41 7.26
C SER A 434 31.77 -6.19 6.42
N PHE A 435 31.79 -5.17 5.57
CA PHE A 435 30.77 -4.89 4.57
C PHE A 435 31.34 -5.05 3.16
N THR A 436 30.71 -5.87 2.32
CA THR A 436 31.06 -6.04 0.91
C THR A 436 29.86 -5.68 0.05
N GLU A 437 30.03 -4.70 -0.82
CA GLU A 437 29.09 -4.33 -1.87
C GLU A 437 29.59 -4.85 -3.21
N SER A 438 28.70 -5.41 -4.02
CA SER A 438 28.96 -5.78 -5.41
C SER A 438 27.81 -5.33 -6.29
N SER A 439 28.13 -4.78 -7.47
CA SER A 439 27.15 -4.37 -8.46
C SER A 439 27.63 -4.75 -9.86
N THR A 440 26.72 -5.19 -10.71
CA THR A 440 26.96 -5.42 -12.15
C THR A 440 25.91 -4.65 -12.92
N MET A 441 26.34 -3.66 -13.70
CA MET A 441 25.43 -2.82 -14.49
C MET A 441 25.64 -3.03 -15.98
N SER A 442 24.56 -3.20 -16.75
CA SER A 442 24.60 -3.32 -18.21
C SER A 442 23.45 -2.56 -18.87
N THR A 443 23.73 -1.99 -20.04
CA THR A 443 22.73 -1.28 -20.84
C THR A 443 23.02 -1.51 -22.32
N LEU A 444 21.99 -1.92 -23.05
CA LEU A 444 21.99 -2.06 -24.50
C LEU A 444 21.09 -0.96 -25.07
N VAL A 445 21.56 -0.25 -26.09
CA VAL A 445 20.81 0.81 -26.77
C VAL A 445 20.82 0.51 -28.27
N SER A 446 19.63 0.19 -28.79
CA SER A 446 19.40 -0.08 -30.21
C SER A 446 18.75 1.14 -30.84
N LYS A 447 19.45 1.79 -31.78
CA LYS A 447 19.03 3.06 -32.39
C LYS A 447 18.38 2.81 -33.75
N PHE A 448 17.14 3.24 -33.89
CA PHE A 448 16.35 3.11 -35.11
C PHE A 448 16.13 4.45 -35.78
N VAL A 449 16.34 4.50 -37.10
CA VAL A 449 15.99 5.63 -37.97
C VAL A 449 15.14 5.09 -39.11
N LYS A 450 13.95 5.67 -39.28
CA LYS A 450 12.90 5.20 -40.20
C LYS A 450 12.60 3.69 -40.10
N GLY A 451 12.59 3.18 -38.87
CA GLY A 451 12.31 1.77 -38.54
C GLY A 451 13.45 0.80 -38.84
N LYS A 452 14.62 1.30 -39.27
CA LYS A 452 15.82 0.49 -39.52
C LYS A 452 16.82 0.71 -38.40
N LEU A 453 17.39 -0.39 -37.88
CA LEU A 453 18.51 -0.32 -36.95
C LEU A 453 19.71 0.32 -37.67
N VAL A 454 20.22 1.43 -37.13
CA VAL A 454 21.36 2.18 -37.71
C VAL A 454 22.59 2.19 -36.80
N ASP A 455 22.41 1.92 -35.51
CA ASP A 455 23.48 1.80 -34.51
C ASP A 455 22.99 0.90 -33.37
N GLN A 456 23.90 0.17 -32.73
CA GLN A 456 23.61 -0.68 -31.58
C GLN A 456 24.80 -0.65 -30.63
N SER A 457 24.68 0.10 -29.54
CA SER A 457 25.74 0.23 -28.53
C SER A 457 25.40 -0.60 -27.30
N ARG A 458 26.35 -1.43 -26.85
CA ARG A 458 26.26 -2.14 -25.58
C ARG A 458 27.31 -1.60 -24.62
N ILE A 459 26.85 -1.03 -23.50
CA ILE A 459 27.72 -0.74 -22.37
C ILE A 459 28.14 -2.07 -21.76
N THR A 460 29.44 -2.38 -21.87
CA THR A 460 30.07 -3.59 -21.33
C THR A 460 29.67 -3.76 -19.86
N PRO A 461 29.18 -4.94 -19.44
CA PRO A 461 28.82 -5.19 -18.05
C PRO A 461 29.97 -4.80 -17.11
N THR A 462 29.76 -3.76 -16.33
CA THR A 462 30.78 -3.26 -15.40
C THR A 462 30.46 -3.81 -14.03
N THR A 463 31.22 -4.83 -13.62
CA THR A 463 31.16 -5.36 -12.26
C THR A 463 32.10 -4.57 -11.36
N GLN A 464 31.56 -3.91 -10.34
CA GLN A 464 32.32 -3.25 -9.28
C GLN A 464 32.08 -4.01 -7.97
N THR A 465 33.15 -4.31 -7.23
CA THR A 465 33.06 -4.92 -5.90
C THR A 465 33.97 -4.15 -4.94
N ARG A 466 33.42 -3.76 -3.79
CA ARG A 466 34.11 -2.98 -2.75
C ARG A 466 33.88 -3.64 -1.39
N THR A 467 34.96 -4.05 -0.74
CA THR A 467 34.94 -4.50 0.66
C THR A 467 35.46 -3.38 1.57
N GLN A 468 34.82 -3.22 2.72
CA GLN A 468 35.15 -2.24 3.76
C GLN A 468 35.22 -2.97 5.11
N ASP A 469 36.29 -2.72 5.86
CA ASP A 469 36.45 -3.21 7.22
C ASP A 469 35.67 -2.30 8.20
N LEU A 470 34.74 -2.88 8.96
CA LEU A 470 33.95 -2.15 9.97
C LEU A 470 34.66 -2.17 11.34
N MET A 471 35.67 -3.03 11.55
CA MET A 471 36.45 -3.09 12.80
C MET A 471 37.07 -1.73 13.15
N GLY A 472 37.52 -0.98 12.14
CA GLY A 472 38.04 0.37 12.33
C GLY A 472 37.02 1.35 12.93
N LEU A 473 35.76 1.27 12.52
CA LEU A 473 34.68 2.13 13.03
C LEU A 473 34.31 1.76 14.47
N LEU A 474 34.26 0.46 14.78
CA LEU A 474 33.94 -0.05 16.12
C LEU A 474 35.02 0.32 17.15
N ARG A 475 36.30 0.21 16.75
CA ARG A 475 37.44 0.69 17.55
C ARG A 475 37.39 2.21 17.74
N ALA A 476 37.07 2.97 16.70
CA ALA A 476 36.96 4.43 16.77
C ALA A 476 35.77 4.94 17.62
N ALA A 477 34.69 4.17 17.69
CA ALA A 477 33.53 4.50 18.54
C ALA A 477 33.85 4.39 20.05
N ASP A 478 34.79 3.52 20.43
CA ASP A 478 35.19 3.22 21.81
C ASP A 478 33.99 3.10 22.77
N LEU A 479 33.22 2.03 22.58
CA LEU A 479 32.04 1.71 23.40
C LEU A 479 32.41 1.14 24.78
N THR A 480 33.71 1.00 25.05
CA THR A 480 34.29 0.39 26.26
C THR A 480 34.60 1.43 27.34
N SER A 481 35.35 2.49 27.04
CA SER A 481 35.95 3.38 28.06
C SER A 481 34.97 4.23 28.88
N HIS A 482 33.65 4.08 28.71
CA HIS A 482 32.65 4.74 29.56
C HIS A 482 32.04 3.82 30.62
N ARG A 483 32.21 2.50 30.52
CA ARG A 483 31.71 1.55 31.53
C ARG A 483 32.49 1.58 32.84
N ASP A 484 33.77 1.94 32.78
CA ASP A 484 34.66 1.97 33.95
C ASP A 484 34.70 3.33 34.67
N ASP A 485 34.00 4.36 34.15
CA ASP A 485 33.89 5.65 34.83
C ASP A 485 32.89 5.59 35.99
N THR A 486 33.43 5.21 37.14
CA THR A 486 32.74 5.20 38.44
C THR A 486 32.48 6.59 39.05
N ARG A 487 32.85 7.69 38.37
CA ARG A 487 32.71 9.07 38.88
C ARG A 487 31.56 9.85 38.26
N THR A 488 31.14 9.53 37.03
CA THR A 488 29.97 10.18 36.41
C THR A 488 28.66 9.51 36.86
N PRO A 489 27.55 10.26 36.95
CA PRO A 489 26.24 9.68 37.22
C PRO A 489 25.86 8.68 36.13
N ARG A 490 25.35 7.51 36.52
CA ARG A 490 25.02 6.39 35.63
C ARG A 490 24.18 6.81 34.42
N ASP A 491 23.17 7.65 34.61
CA ASP A 491 22.29 8.14 33.55
C ASP A 491 23.05 8.93 32.46
N GLN A 492 24.15 9.59 32.83
CA GLN A 492 25.01 10.32 31.90
C GLN A 492 25.93 9.38 31.12
N VAL A 493 26.45 8.33 31.77
CA VAL A 493 27.19 7.24 31.12
C VAL A 493 26.31 6.53 30.09
N GLU A 494 25.09 6.15 30.47
CA GLU A 494 24.13 5.48 29.59
C GLU A 494 23.74 6.38 28.41
N ALA A 495 23.43 7.66 28.65
CA ALA A 495 23.12 8.61 27.59
C ALA A 495 24.30 8.87 26.63
N ALA A 496 25.55 8.88 27.12
CA ALA A 496 26.74 9.02 26.28
C ALA A 496 26.99 7.77 25.42
N LEU A 497 26.78 6.57 25.98
CA LEU A 497 26.94 5.32 25.26
C LEU A 497 25.85 5.14 24.16
N ILE A 498 24.61 5.56 24.44
CA ILE A 498 23.54 5.59 23.43
C ILE A 498 23.94 6.48 22.24
N ARG A 499 24.42 7.72 22.49
CA ARG A 499 24.88 8.62 21.41
C ARG A 499 25.99 8.01 20.56
N LYS A 500 27.00 7.38 21.19
CA LYS A 500 28.07 6.67 20.46
C LYS A 500 27.53 5.53 19.58
N GLN A 501 26.50 4.81 20.02
CA GLN A 501 25.83 3.77 19.23
C GLN A 501 25.03 4.36 18.06
N GLU A 502 24.37 5.51 18.25
CA GLU A 502 23.64 6.22 17.19
C GLU A 502 24.58 6.82 16.14
N ASP A 503 25.70 7.41 16.55
CA ASP A 503 26.74 7.92 15.65
C ASP A 503 27.40 6.79 14.84
N LEU A 504 27.66 5.63 15.46
CA LEU A 504 28.16 4.44 14.77
C LEU A 504 27.13 3.89 13.77
N ALA A 505 25.86 3.80 14.15
CA ALA A 505 24.78 3.37 13.24
C ALA A 505 24.65 4.33 12.04
N GLN A 506 24.77 5.64 12.25
CA GLN A 506 24.81 6.63 11.16
C GLN A 506 26.05 6.48 10.28
N ALA A 507 27.23 6.24 10.87
CA ALA A 507 28.45 6.03 10.11
C ALA A 507 28.35 4.79 9.21
N VAL A 508 27.85 3.66 9.73
CA VAL A 508 27.60 2.45 8.95
C VAL A 508 26.53 2.67 7.88
N ALA A 509 25.44 3.39 8.19
CA ALA A 509 24.39 3.69 7.21
C ALA A 509 24.90 4.55 6.03
N ARG A 510 25.84 5.48 6.28
CA ARG A 510 26.53 6.27 5.24
C ARG A 510 27.51 5.46 4.37
N LEU A 511 27.86 4.23 4.78
CA LEU A 511 28.66 3.31 3.95
C LEU A 511 27.80 2.30 3.17
N ARG A 512 26.49 2.27 3.41
CA ARG A 512 25.48 1.41 2.74
C ARG A 512 24.56 2.16 1.76
N GLY A 513 24.44 3.48 1.93
CA GLY A 513 23.55 4.38 1.19
C GLY A 513 24.07 4.73 -0.19
#